data_AF-A0A1F3P3E6-F1
#
_entry.id   AF-A0A1F3P3E6-F1
#
_cell.length_a   1.000
_cell.length_b   1.000
_cell.length_c   1.000
_cell.angle_alpha   90.00
_cell.angle_beta   90.00
_cell.angle_gamma   90.00
#
_symmetry.space_group_name_H-M   'P 1'
#
loop_
_entity.id
_entity.type
_entity.pdbx_description
1 polymer ?
#
loop_
_entity_poly.entity_id
_entity_poly.type
_entity_poly.pdbx_seq_one_letter_code
_entity_poly.pdbx_strand_id
1 'polypeptide(L)'
;MPKSTFKRYLKEFGKKEKVLNYTCQTYQLSRPNKVGTVMALIRECQPKSFEEWQKWYFQNANTDGKTPSKITKESLEELGERLYVKIKEIVIPEWTEAFNQLTLQDCVDYIFNLTINRTYDGFIREKSVIEDNLAKEFPNVKFVESDPELDHAGDIDYLGWVGKKAFGIQIKPVTAKANFGNYSATERMRVSFDEFTKKFGGKVFIVFSIDDKIRNEEVIGQIENEIKRLSK
;
A
#
# COMPACT_ATOMS: atom_id res chain seq x y z
N MET A 1 5.26 -27.40 25.91
CA MET A 1 3.97 -27.63 25.23
C MET A 1 4.25 -27.98 23.78
N PRO A 2 3.65 -29.04 23.21
CA PRO A 2 3.78 -29.30 21.78
C PRO A 2 3.14 -28.13 21.02
N LYS A 3 3.85 -27.53 20.07
CA LYS A 3 3.25 -26.56 19.14
C LYS A 3 2.13 -27.28 18.40
N SER A 4 0.89 -26.83 18.57
CA SER A 4 -0.23 -27.22 17.73
C SER A 4 0.19 -27.05 16.27
N THR A 5 0.41 -28.16 15.57
CA THR A 5 0.72 -28.19 14.15
C THR A 5 -0.58 -27.98 13.39
N PHE A 6 -0.97 -26.72 13.21
CA PHE A 6 -2.09 -26.36 12.36
C PHE A 6 -1.85 -26.93 10.95
N LYS A 7 -2.82 -27.67 10.42
CA LYS A 7 -2.80 -28.13 9.03
C LYS A 7 -2.83 -26.90 8.11
N ARG A 8 -1.80 -26.75 7.29
CA ARG A 8 -1.71 -25.67 6.30
C ARG A 8 -2.50 -26.06 5.05
N TYR A 9 -3.50 -25.25 4.68
CA TYR A 9 -4.36 -25.50 3.51
C TYR A 9 -3.87 -24.82 2.22
N LEU A 10 -3.01 -23.80 2.34
CA LEU A 10 -2.49 -23.09 1.18
C LEU A 10 -1.48 -23.96 0.41
N LYS A 11 -1.52 -23.86 -0.92
CA LYS A 11 -0.53 -24.48 -1.82
C LYS A 11 0.66 -23.56 -2.02
N GLU A 12 1.86 -24.11 -2.02
CA GLU A 12 3.06 -23.36 -2.39
C GLU A 12 3.31 -23.45 -3.89
N PHE A 13 3.49 -22.30 -4.55
CA PHE A 13 3.79 -22.26 -5.99
C PHE A 13 5.28 -22.03 -6.29
N GLY A 14 6.11 -21.90 -5.24
CA GLY A 14 7.56 -21.69 -5.36
C GLY A 14 7.90 -20.44 -6.16
N LYS A 15 8.86 -20.53 -7.07
CA LYS A 15 9.28 -19.38 -7.92
C LYS A 15 8.16 -18.83 -8.80
N LYS A 16 7.13 -19.64 -9.12
CA LYS A 16 5.97 -19.22 -9.93
C LYS A 16 5.06 -18.24 -9.20
N GLU A 17 5.12 -18.20 -7.88
CA GLU A 17 4.32 -17.30 -7.04
C GLU A 17 4.51 -15.83 -7.47
N LYS A 18 5.73 -15.44 -7.86
CA LYS A 18 6.03 -14.07 -8.30
C LYS A 18 5.24 -13.66 -9.54
N VAL A 19 5.21 -14.51 -10.58
CA VAL A 19 4.48 -14.21 -11.82
C VAL A 19 2.97 -14.33 -11.62
N LEU A 20 2.51 -15.33 -10.84
CA LEU A 20 1.09 -15.48 -10.52
C LEU A 20 0.56 -14.25 -9.77
N ASN A 21 1.28 -13.77 -8.76
CA ASN A 21 0.88 -12.60 -7.99
C ASN A 21 0.95 -11.31 -8.80
N TYR A 22 2.03 -11.08 -9.55
CA TYR A 22 2.15 -9.92 -10.44
C TYR A 22 0.95 -9.86 -11.39
N THR A 23 0.69 -10.93 -12.15
CA THR A 23 -0.39 -10.94 -13.13
C THR A 23 -1.78 -10.84 -12.48
N CYS A 24 -2.02 -11.56 -11.38
CA CYS A 24 -3.29 -11.48 -10.67
C CYS A 24 -3.60 -10.06 -10.18
N GLN A 25 -2.60 -9.34 -9.67
CA GLN A 25 -2.74 -7.95 -9.21
C GLN A 25 -2.91 -6.98 -10.38
N THR A 26 -2.04 -7.06 -11.40
CA THR A 26 -2.08 -6.19 -12.59
C THR A 26 -3.45 -6.24 -13.28
N TYR A 27 -4.01 -7.45 -13.44
CA TYR A 27 -5.34 -7.64 -14.06
C TYR A 27 -6.49 -7.73 -13.05
N GLN A 28 -6.22 -7.46 -11.78
CA GLN A 28 -7.23 -7.30 -10.73
C GLN A 28 -8.17 -8.52 -10.59
N LEU A 29 -7.64 -9.73 -10.76
CA LEU A 29 -8.44 -10.95 -10.87
C LEU A 29 -9.00 -11.46 -9.53
N SER A 30 -8.50 -10.93 -8.41
CA SER A 30 -8.91 -11.30 -7.05
C SER A 30 -9.58 -10.15 -6.28
N ARG A 31 -10.07 -9.13 -6.98
CA ARG A 31 -10.79 -7.99 -6.36
C ARG A 31 -12.15 -8.42 -5.79
N PRO A 32 -12.72 -7.65 -4.83
CA PRO A 32 -14.06 -7.92 -4.31
C PRO A 32 -15.17 -8.02 -5.37
N ASN A 33 -15.07 -7.24 -6.45
CA ASN A 33 -16.00 -7.35 -7.57
C ASN A 33 -15.83 -8.63 -8.43
N LYS A 34 -14.88 -9.50 -8.11
CA LYS A 34 -14.65 -10.82 -8.72
C LYS A 34 -14.87 -11.98 -7.75
N VAL A 35 -14.42 -11.83 -6.51
CA VAL A 35 -14.41 -12.91 -5.50
C VAL A 35 -15.10 -12.53 -4.18
N GLY A 36 -15.80 -11.39 -4.14
CA GLY A 36 -16.44 -10.90 -2.93
C GLY A 36 -15.43 -10.38 -1.89
N THR A 37 -15.94 -9.82 -0.80
CA THR A 37 -15.13 -9.33 0.32
C THR A 37 -14.71 -10.50 1.23
N VAL A 38 -13.87 -11.41 0.71
CA VAL A 38 -13.52 -12.71 1.32
C VAL A 38 -13.21 -12.64 2.82
N MET A 39 -12.46 -11.62 3.26
CA MET A 39 -12.14 -11.44 4.68
C MET A 39 -13.33 -11.04 5.55
N ALA A 40 -14.29 -10.28 5.02
CA ALA A 40 -15.55 -10.00 5.72
C ALA A 40 -16.42 -11.27 5.76
N LEU A 41 -16.52 -11.97 4.63
CA LEU A 41 -17.30 -13.21 4.49
C LEU A 41 -16.85 -14.32 5.45
N ILE A 42 -15.54 -14.56 5.59
CA ILE A 42 -15.04 -15.59 6.51
C ILE A 42 -15.25 -15.20 7.98
N ARG A 43 -15.24 -13.89 8.30
CA ARG A 43 -15.55 -13.39 9.64
C ARG A 43 -17.04 -13.48 9.97
N GLU A 44 -17.91 -13.36 8.98
CA GLU A 44 -19.34 -13.62 9.13
C GLU A 44 -19.61 -15.12 9.34
N CYS A 45 -18.93 -15.97 8.56
CA CYS A 45 -19.09 -17.42 8.62
C CYS A 45 -18.62 -18.04 9.95
N GLN A 46 -17.51 -17.57 10.52
CA GLN A 46 -16.85 -18.20 11.68
C GLN A 46 -16.70 -19.74 11.56
N PRO A 47 -16.11 -20.24 10.44
CA PRO A 47 -16.11 -21.67 10.15
C PRO A 47 -15.25 -22.46 11.15
N LYS A 48 -15.74 -23.64 11.56
CA LYS A 48 -15.02 -24.58 12.43
C LYS A 48 -14.08 -25.49 11.65
N SER A 49 -14.26 -25.61 10.33
CA SER A 49 -13.37 -26.35 9.44
C SER A 49 -13.21 -25.68 8.08
N PHE A 50 -12.19 -26.09 7.32
CA PHE A 50 -11.98 -25.62 5.96
C PHE A 50 -13.11 -26.05 5.01
N GLU A 51 -13.64 -27.24 5.19
CA GLU A 51 -14.75 -27.78 4.39
C GLU A 51 -16.04 -27.00 4.66
N GLU A 52 -16.28 -26.61 5.91
CA GLU A 52 -17.38 -25.71 6.27
C GLU A 52 -17.23 -24.35 5.58
N TRP A 53 -16.03 -23.77 5.63
CA TRP A 53 -15.73 -22.51 4.93
C TRP A 53 -16.01 -22.61 3.43
N GLN A 54 -15.48 -23.63 2.76
CA GLN A 54 -15.62 -23.79 1.33
C GLN A 54 -17.09 -23.94 0.92
N LYS A 55 -17.85 -24.75 1.65
CA LYS A 55 -19.29 -24.94 1.41
C LYS A 55 -20.06 -23.64 1.64
N TRP A 56 -19.83 -22.97 2.76
CA TRP A 56 -20.52 -21.73 3.10
C TRP A 56 -20.23 -20.62 2.08
N TYR A 57 -18.97 -20.46 1.67
CA TYR A 57 -18.56 -19.46 0.69
C TYR A 57 -19.32 -19.62 -0.62
N PHE A 58 -19.36 -20.81 -1.24
CA PHE A 58 -20.10 -21.00 -2.49
C PHE A 58 -21.62 -20.96 -2.34
N GLN A 59 -22.14 -21.10 -1.12
CA GLN A 59 -23.56 -20.93 -0.85
C GLN A 59 -23.97 -19.45 -0.77
N ASN A 60 -23.13 -18.61 -0.17
CA ASN A 60 -23.51 -17.26 0.27
C ASN A 60 -22.78 -16.11 -0.45
N ALA A 61 -21.59 -16.36 -1.00
CA ALA A 61 -20.75 -15.29 -1.55
C ALA A 61 -21.28 -14.75 -2.89
N ASN A 62 -21.29 -13.42 -3.00
CA ASN A 62 -21.59 -12.68 -4.21
C ASN A 62 -20.46 -11.70 -4.53
N THR A 63 -20.35 -11.32 -5.80
CA THR A 63 -19.44 -10.26 -6.23
C THR A 63 -19.86 -8.90 -5.65
N ASP A 64 -18.88 -8.10 -5.25
CA ASP A 64 -19.08 -6.75 -4.70
C ASP A 64 -19.05 -5.72 -5.84
N GLY A 65 -20.16 -5.62 -6.57
CA GLY A 65 -20.32 -4.73 -7.72
C GLY A 65 -21.73 -4.20 -7.87
N LYS A 66 -21.96 -3.33 -8.87
CA LYS A 66 -23.27 -2.70 -9.13
C LYS A 66 -24.41 -3.72 -9.30
N THR A 67 -24.09 -4.87 -9.90
CA THR A 67 -25.01 -6.00 -10.06
C THR A 67 -24.32 -7.23 -9.48
N PRO A 68 -24.57 -7.55 -8.20
CA PRO A 68 -23.97 -8.72 -7.56
C PRO A 68 -24.35 -10.01 -8.28
N SER A 69 -23.38 -10.89 -8.49
CA SER A 69 -23.56 -12.21 -9.05
C SER A 69 -23.01 -13.26 -8.09
N LYS A 70 -23.69 -14.40 -8.02
CA LYS A 70 -23.25 -15.51 -7.17
C LYS A 70 -21.87 -16.01 -7.59
N ILE A 71 -21.02 -16.25 -6.61
CA ILE A 71 -19.70 -16.85 -6.85
C ILE A 71 -19.84 -18.37 -6.80
N THR A 72 -19.36 -19.02 -7.85
CA THR A 72 -19.37 -20.48 -7.99
C THR A 72 -17.95 -21.02 -8.18
N LYS A 73 -17.80 -22.34 -8.09
CA LYS A 73 -16.52 -22.99 -8.37
C LYS A 73 -16.05 -22.70 -9.79
N GLU A 74 -16.97 -22.75 -10.74
CA GLU A 74 -16.74 -22.48 -12.16
C GLU A 74 -16.30 -21.03 -12.38
N SER A 75 -16.89 -20.08 -11.63
CA SER A 75 -16.45 -18.68 -11.71
C SER A 75 -15.01 -18.47 -11.22
N LEU A 76 -14.56 -19.24 -10.22
CA LEU A 76 -13.15 -19.20 -9.77
C LEU A 76 -12.21 -19.93 -10.75
N GLU A 77 -12.68 -21.02 -11.36
CA GLU A 77 -11.95 -21.72 -12.43
C GLU A 77 -11.73 -20.80 -13.63
N GLU A 78 -12.76 -20.07 -14.05
CA GLU A 78 -12.70 -19.06 -15.12
C GLU A 78 -11.68 -17.94 -14.84
N LEU A 79 -11.61 -17.46 -13.59
CA LEU A 79 -10.58 -16.50 -13.18
C LEU A 79 -9.17 -17.09 -13.28
N GLY A 80 -9.02 -18.39 -12.99
CA GLY A 80 -7.76 -19.13 -13.17
C GLY A 80 -7.37 -19.28 -14.64
N GLU A 81 -8.32 -19.57 -15.52
CA GLU A 81 -8.12 -19.61 -16.98
C GLU A 81 -7.71 -18.24 -17.52
N ARG A 82 -8.40 -17.17 -17.10
CA ARG A 82 -8.01 -15.79 -17.44
C ARG A 82 -6.60 -15.47 -16.97
N LEU A 83 -6.24 -15.84 -15.74
CA LEU A 83 -4.88 -15.66 -15.24
C LEU A 83 -3.86 -16.37 -16.15
N TYR A 84 -4.12 -17.61 -16.53
CA TYR A 84 -3.27 -18.38 -17.44
C TYR A 84 -3.09 -17.69 -18.80
N VAL A 85 -4.19 -17.27 -19.42
CA VAL A 85 -4.18 -16.54 -20.71
C VAL A 85 -3.37 -15.24 -20.60
N LYS A 86 -3.61 -14.43 -19.56
CA LYS A 86 -2.86 -13.18 -19.33
C LYS A 86 -1.36 -13.42 -19.15
N ILE A 87 -0.97 -14.48 -18.45
CA ILE A 87 0.44 -14.84 -18.30
C ILE A 87 1.04 -15.24 -19.66
N LYS A 88 0.38 -16.14 -20.38
CA LYS A 88 0.93 -16.76 -21.59
C LYS A 88 0.95 -15.84 -22.79
N GLU A 89 -0.09 -15.04 -22.98
CA GLU A 89 -0.28 -14.24 -24.19
C GLU A 89 0.21 -12.80 -24.05
N ILE A 90 0.38 -12.30 -22.81
CA ILE A 90 0.75 -10.90 -22.56
C ILE A 90 2.04 -10.81 -21.76
N VAL A 91 2.03 -11.29 -20.51
CA VAL A 91 3.16 -11.08 -19.58
C VAL A 91 4.44 -11.77 -20.06
N ILE A 92 4.35 -13.02 -20.53
CA ILE A 92 5.53 -13.74 -21.03
C ILE A 92 6.13 -13.03 -22.25
N PRO A 93 5.38 -12.70 -23.31
CA PRO A 93 5.92 -11.94 -24.44
C PRO A 93 6.54 -10.59 -24.03
N GLU A 94 5.83 -9.79 -23.24
CA GLU A 94 6.31 -8.47 -22.79
C GLU A 94 7.60 -8.57 -21.98
N TRP A 95 7.66 -9.49 -21.01
CA TRP A 95 8.85 -9.67 -20.19
C TRP A 95 10.01 -10.27 -20.98
N THR A 96 9.73 -11.20 -21.89
CA THR A 96 10.76 -11.77 -22.77
C THR A 96 11.40 -10.66 -23.59
N GLU A 97 10.59 -9.77 -24.17
CA GLU A 97 11.11 -8.62 -24.91
C GLU A 97 11.93 -7.68 -24.02
N ALA A 98 11.42 -7.34 -22.83
CA ALA A 98 12.14 -6.51 -21.88
C ALA A 98 13.48 -7.13 -21.45
N PHE A 99 13.53 -8.44 -21.20
CA PHE A 99 14.77 -9.15 -20.85
C PHE A 99 15.75 -9.21 -22.01
N ASN A 100 15.27 -9.34 -23.24
CA ASN A 100 16.13 -9.35 -24.43
C ASN A 100 16.74 -7.98 -24.71
N GLN A 101 16.01 -6.91 -24.41
CA GLN A 101 16.47 -5.53 -24.61
C GLN A 101 17.29 -4.98 -23.43
N LEU A 102 17.23 -5.60 -22.25
CA LEU A 102 17.91 -5.12 -21.04
C LEU A 102 19.43 -5.10 -21.23
N THR A 103 20.01 -3.91 -21.12
CA THR A 103 21.46 -3.72 -21.21
C THR A 103 22.10 -3.54 -19.84
N LEU A 104 23.43 -3.67 -19.79
CA LEU A 104 24.21 -3.30 -18.61
C LEU A 104 24.02 -1.80 -18.28
N GLN A 105 23.93 -0.95 -19.30
CA GLN A 105 23.79 0.49 -19.09
C GLN A 105 22.45 0.81 -18.43
N ASP A 106 21.35 0.16 -18.82
CA ASP A 106 20.06 0.31 -18.14
C ASP A 106 20.15 -0.01 -16.65
N CYS A 107 20.90 -1.06 -16.29
CA CYS A 107 21.12 -1.42 -14.89
C CYS A 107 21.95 -0.36 -14.14
N VAL A 108 23.03 0.14 -14.74
CA VAL A 108 23.88 1.19 -14.16
C VAL A 108 23.10 2.49 -13.98
N ASP A 109 22.40 2.92 -15.03
CA ASP A 109 21.58 4.12 -15.03
C ASP A 109 20.44 4.01 -14.02
N TYR A 110 19.82 2.83 -13.90
CA TYR A 110 18.78 2.61 -12.90
C TYR A 110 19.31 2.79 -11.47
N ILE A 111 20.47 2.20 -11.14
CA ILE A 111 21.08 2.37 -9.80
C ILE A 111 21.47 3.82 -9.55
N PHE A 112 22.08 4.50 -10.53
CA PHE A 112 22.42 5.91 -10.42
C PHE A 112 21.18 6.78 -10.23
N ASN A 113 20.15 6.56 -11.05
CA ASN A 113 18.89 7.28 -11.01
C ASN A 113 18.16 7.05 -9.67
N LEU A 114 18.15 5.82 -9.16
CA LEU A 114 17.60 5.53 -7.83
C LEU A 114 18.35 6.27 -6.71
N THR A 115 19.67 6.34 -6.82
CA THR A 115 20.54 6.80 -5.72
C THR A 115 20.71 8.31 -5.70
N ILE A 116 20.86 8.95 -6.86
CA ILE A 116 21.18 10.38 -6.96
C ILE A 116 19.95 11.18 -7.38
N ASN A 117 19.35 10.83 -8.53
CA ASN A 117 18.30 11.66 -9.10
C ASN A 117 17.03 11.60 -8.25
N ARG A 118 16.55 10.38 -7.93
CA ARG A 118 15.31 10.21 -7.16
C ARG A 118 15.41 10.67 -5.72
N THR A 119 16.58 10.58 -5.10
CA THR A 119 16.78 11.09 -3.72
C THR A 119 16.78 12.61 -3.71
N TYR A 120 17.43 13.25 -4.68
CA TYR A 120 17.38 14.70 -4.83
C TYR A 120 15.98 15.21 -5.14
N ASP A 121 15.28 14.61 -6.11
CA ASP A 121 13.89 14.96 -6.44
C ASP A 121 12.95 14.74 -5.23
N GLY A 122 13.19 13.67 -4.47
CA GLY A 122 12.48 13.38 -3.22
C GLY A 122 12.67 14.49 -2.19
N PHE A 123 13.93 14.85 -1.90
CA PHE A 123 14.30 15.91 -0.97
C PHE A 123 13.66 17.26 -1.34
N ILE A 124 13.77 17.68 -2.61
CA ILE A 124 13.20 18.96 -3.07
C ILE A 124 11.67 18.95 -2.92
N ARG A 125 11.02 17.85 -3.28
CA ARG A 125 9.56 17.69 -3.13
C ARG A 125 9.13 17.75 -1.67
N GLU A 126 9.80 17.01 -0.80
CA GLU A 126 9.51 17.00 0.64
C GLU A 126 9.64 18.40 1.24
N LYS A 127 10.76 19.08 0.93
CA LYS A 127 11.00 20.45 1.37
C LYS A 127 9.93 21.42 0.87
N SER A 128 9.55 21.36 -0.41
CA SER A 128 8.53 22.26 -0.96
C SER A 128 7.13 21.99 -0.40
N VAL A 129 6.74 20.73 -0.21
CA VAL A 129 5.46 20.39 0.46
C VAL A 129 5.41 20.97 1.89
N ILE A 130 6.53 21.01 2.58
CA ILE A 130 6.60 21.58 3.93
C ILE A 130 6.66 23.10 3.89
N GLU A 131 7.71 23.66 3.30
CA GLU A 131 8.02 25.10 3.35
C GLU A 131 7.05 25.94 2.50
N ASP A 132 6.69 25.44 1.32
CA ASP A 132 5.87 26.21 0.38
C ASP A 132 4.37 26.01 0.54
N ASN A 133 3.94 25.00 1.31
CA ASN A 133 2.53 24.69 1.54
C ASN A 133 2.19 24.66 3.04
N LEU A 134 2.55 23.59 3.75
CA LEU A 134 2.08 23.35 5.13
C LEU A 134 2.53 24.43 6.12
N ALA A 135 3.75 24.95 5.98
CA ALA A 135 4.26 26.02 6.84
C ALA A 135 3.54 27.35 6.61
N LYS A 136 3.08 27.62 5.38
CA LYS A 136 2.29 28.83 5.06
C LYS A 136 0.86 28.71 5.58
N GLU A 137 0.27 27.51 5.49
CA GLU A 137 -1.08 27.22 6.00
C GLU A 137 -1.13 27.21 7.53
N PHE A 138 -0.07 26.70 8.18
CA PHE A 138 0.02 26.55 9.63
C PHE A 138 1.22 27.32 10.22
N PRO A 139 1.20 28.66 10.22
CA PRO A 139 2.36 29.47 10.60
C PRO A 139 2.78 29.34 12.08
N ASN A 140 1.90 28.81 12.93
CA ASN A 140 2.18 28.58 14.35
C ASN A 140 2.78 27.20 14.65
N VAL A 141 2.93 26.35 13.62
CA VAL A 141 3.52 25.01 13.76
C VAL A 141 4.98 25.06 13.32
N LYS A 142 5.88 24.54 14.14
CA LYS A 142 7.28 24.36 13.76
C LYS A 142 7.45 23.00 13.10
N PHE A 143 7.70 23.01 11.80
CA PHE A 143 8.07 21.82 11.04
C PHE A 143 9.57 21.55 11.14
N VAL A 144 9.95 20.31 11.39
CA VAL A 144 11.35 19.86 11.51
C VAL A 144 11.49 18.52 10.79
N GLU A 145 12.57 18.33 10.03
CA GLU A 145 12.94 17.03 9.46
C GLU A 145 13.09 15.99 10.58
N SER A 146 12.66 14.77 10.31
CA SER A 146 12.81 13.66 11.25
C SER A 146 14.28 13.24 11.39
N ASP A 147 14.57 12.58 12.50
CA ASP A 147 15.86 11.89 12.63
C ASP A 147 15.88 10.63 11.72
N PRO A 148 17.07 10.10 11.37
CA PRO A 148 17.16 8.93 10.49
C PRO A 148 16.44 7.68 11.00
N GLU A 149 16.23 7.52 12.32
CA GLU A 149 15.50 6.38 12.86
C GLU A 149 14.00 6.49 12.55
N LEU A 150 13.41 7.67 12.75
CA LEU A 150 12.02 7.97 12.43
C LEU A 150 11.78 8.01 10.92
N ASP A 151 12.73 8.48 10.13
CA ASP A 151 12.66 8.54 8.68
C ASP A 151 12.72 7.13 8.05
N HIS A 152 13.82 6.40 8.27
CA HIS A 152 14.08 5.14 7.57
C HIS A 152 13.31 3.94 8.12
N ALA A 153 13.15 3.85 9.44
CA ALA A 153 12.41 2.74 10.06
C ALA A 153 10.93 3.08 10.22
N GLY A 154 10.63 4.37 10.35
CA GLY A 154 9.30 4.84 10.72
C GLY A 154 8.41 5.27 9.56
N ASP A 155 8.96 5.52 8.37
CA ASP A 155 8.20 6.15 7.27
C ASP A 155 7.59 7.50 7.73
N ILE A 156 8.39 8.38 8.35
CA ILE A 156 7.97 9.70 8.84
C ILE A 156 9.04 10.72 8.46
N ASP A 157 8.77 11.58 7.48
CA ASP A 157 9.77 12.51 6.92
C ASP A 157 9.90 13.79 7.77
N TYR A 158 8.79 14.27 8.35
CA TYR A 158 8.74 15.52 9.11
C TYR A 158 7.89 15.41 10.38
N LEU A 159 8.24 16.22 11.38
CA LEU A 159 7.45 16.46 12.59
C LEU A 159 6.89 17.88 12.58
N GLY A 160 5.59 18.03 12.83
CA GLY A 160 4.93 19.30 13.10
C GLY A 160 4.72 19.48 14.61
N TRP A 161 5.48 20.37 15.24
CA TRP A 161 5.43 20.59 16.69
C TRP A 161 4.28 21.52 17.10
N VAL A 162 3.51 21.08 18.10
CA VAL A 162 2.44 21.83 18.77
C VAL A 162 2.73 21.80 20.27
N GLY A 163 3.39 22.86 20.77
CA GLY A 163 3.88 22.89 22.14
C GLY A 163 4.94 21.80 22.40
N LYS A 164 4.64 20.87 23.32
CA LYS A 164 5.53 19.73 23.65
C LYS A 164 5.17 18.43 22.91
N LYS A 165 4.11 18.43 22.10
CA LYS A 165 3.64 17.28 21.32
C LYS A 165 3.96 17.51 19.84
N ALA A 166 3.96 16.44 19.04
CA ALA A 166 4.15 16.54 17.59
C ALA A 166 3.22 15.58 16.85
N PHE A 167 2.81 15.98 15.65
CA PHE A 167 2.24 15.09 14.64
C PHE A 167 3.29 14.78 13.58
N GLY A 168 3.17 13.63 12.91
CA GLY A 168 4.10 13.18 11.89
C GLY A 168 3.55 13.43 10.48
N ILE A 169 4.44 13.63 9.52
CA ILE A 169 4.10 13.77 8.11
C ILE A 169 4.95 12.78 7.30
N GLN A 170 4.29 12.05 6.41
CA GLN A 170 4.93 11.23 5.38
C GLN A 170 4.46 11.71 4.01
N ILE A 171 5.39 12.10 3.15
CA ILE A 171 5.18 12.71 1.85
C ILE A 171 5.48 11.67 0.76
N LYS A 172 4.46 11.24 0.01
CA LYS A 172 4.63 10.31 -1.12
C LYS A 172 4.21 10.98 -2.43
N PRO A 173 4.90 10.73 -3.56
CA PRO A 173 4.44 11.26 -4.83
C PRO A 173 3.21 10.47 -5.30
N VAL A 174 2.26 11.10 -6.00
CA VAL A 174 1.07 10.40 -6.53
C VAL A 174 1.44 9.29 -7.51
N THR A 175 2.51 9.47 -8.29
CA THR A 175 3.04 8.47 -9.22
C THR A 175 3.51 7.19 -8.52
N ALA A 176 3.80 7.22 -7.21
CA ALA A 176 4.08 6.01 -6.44
C ALA A 176 2.89 5.03 -6.44
N LYS A 177 1.64 5.51 -6.57
CA LYS A 177 0.47 4.63 -6.70
C LYS A 177 0.43 3.85 -8.02
N ALA A 178 1.04 4.38 -9.09
CA ALA A 178 1.02 3.78 -10.42
C ALA A 178 2.13 2.73 -10.61
N ASN A 179 3.32 2.97 -10.06
CA ASN A 179 4.48 2.07 -10.19
C ASN A 179 4.57 1.02 -9.07
N PHE A 180 4.02 1.31 -7.89
CA PHE A 180 3.90 0.34 -6.80
C PHE A 180 2.43 -0.02 -6.68
N GLY A 181 2.03 -1.07 -7.41
CA GLY A 181 0.64 -1.53 -7.48
C GLY A 181 -0.05 -1.47 -6.10
N ASN A 182 -1.20 -0.79 -6.04
CA ASN A 182 -2.02 -0.62 -4.84
C ASN A 182 -1.23 -0.54 -3.53
N TYR A 183 -0.64 0.62 -3.24
CA TYR A 183 -0.01 0.93 -1.96
C TYR A 183 -1.01 0.71 -0.80
N SER A 184 -1.01 -0.48 -0.20
CA SER A 184 -1.57 -0.71 1.11
C SER A 184 -0.50 -0.34 2.12
N ALA A 185 -0.79 0.58 3.05
CA ALA A 185 0.08 0.86 4.19
C ALA A 185 0.54 -0.48 4.78
N THR A 186 1.85 -0.73 4.73
CA THR A 186 2.39 -2.01 5.17
C THR A 186 2.12 -2.18 6.66
N GLU A 187 2.07 -3.43 7.14
CA GLU A 187 1.93 -3.68 8.58
C GLU A 187 3.04 -2.99 9.38
N ARG A 188 4.24 -2.90 8.80
CA ARG A 188 5.37 -2.14 9.36
C ARG A 188 5.06 -0.65 9.53
N MET A 189 4.50 -0.01 8.51
CA MET A 189 4.12 1.40 8.57
C MET A 189 3.07 1.66 9.65
N ARG A 190 2.08 0.76 9.80
CA ARG A 190 1.07 0.89 10.86
C ARG A 190 1.67 0.81 12.25
N VAL A 191 2.54 -0.18 12.48
CA VAL A 191 3.25 -0.34 13.76
C VAL A 191 4.07 0.91 14.08
N SER A 192 4.81 1.44 13.10
CA SER A 192 5.55 2.69 13.26
C SER A 192 4.64 3.86 13.66
N PHE A 193 3.51 4.04 12.98
CA PHE A 193 2.61 5.17 13.26
C PHE A 193 2.01 5.08 14.67
N ASP A 194 1.72 3.86 15.14
CA ASP A 194 1.27 3.62 16.50
C ASP A 194 2.38 3.93 17.52
N GLU A 195 3.63 3.55 17.25
CA GLU A 195 4.78 3.87 18.09
C GLU A 195 5.06 5.37 18.14
N PHE A 196 5.00 6.05 16.99
CA PHE A 196 5.10 7.50 16.90
C PHE A 196 4.00 8.17 17.74
N THR A 197 2.75 7.73 17.59
CA THR A 197 1.62 8.29 18.33
C THR A 197 1.80 8.12 19.83
N LYS A 198 2.32 6.97 20.30
CA LYS A 198 2.64 6.75 21.72
C LYS A 198 3.77 7.68 22.22
N LYS A 199 4.78 7.92 21.39
CA LYS A 199 5.97 8.73 21.74
C LYS A 199 5.67 10.23 21.74
N PHE A 200 4.99 10.74 20.71
CA PHE A 200 4.81 12.18 20.47
C PHE A 200 3.39 12.69 20.72
N GLY A 201 2.43 11.78 20.92
CA GLY A 201 1.05 12.09 21.25
C GLY A 201 0.17 12.53 20.07
N GLY A 202 0.74 12.77 18.89
CA GLY A 202 0.04 13.12 17.65
C GLY A 202 0.02 11.99 16.62
N LYS A 203 -0.94 12.06 15.69
CA LYS A 203 -1.07 11.10 14.58
C LYS A 203 -0.04 11.37 13.48
N VAL A 204 0.13 10.40 12.58
CA VAL A 204 0.91 10.56 11.34
C VAL A 204 -0.04 10.74 10.16
N PHE A 205 0.26 11.71 9.29
CA PHE A 205 -0.50 12.01 8.08
C PHE A 205 0.30 11.68 6.84
N ILE A 206 -0.34 10.99 5.89
CA ILE A 206 0.25 10.76 4.57
C ILE A 206 -0.20 11.88 3.64
N VAL A 207 0.75 12.62 3.12
CA VAL A 207 0.55 13.70 2.15
C VAL A 207 0.97 13.20 0.77
N PHE A 208 0.04 13.21 -0.17
CA PHE A 208 0.31 12.90 -1.56
C PHE A 208 0.57 14.18 -2.34
N SER A 209 1.70 14.28 -3.02
CA SER A 209 1.99 15.43 -3.89
C SER A 209 2.22 15.03 -5.35
N ILE A 210 1.90 15.96 -6.25
CA ILE A 210 2.42 15.99 -7.62
C ILE A 210 3.25 17.26 -7.68
N ASP A 211 4.54 17.09 -7.95
CA ASP A 211 5.53 18.14 -7.77
C ASP A 211 5.44 18.71 -6.34
N ASP A 212 5.23 20.02 -6.21
CA ASP A 212 5.06 20.77 -4.96
C ASP A 212 3.63 20.77 -4.42
N LYS A 213 2.63 20.35 -5.21
CA LYS A 213 1.21 20.51 -4.86
C LYS A 213 0.65 19.31 -4.14
N ILE A 214 0.06 19.55 -2.97
CA ILE A 214 -0.70 18.56 -2.20
C ILE A 214 -1.97 18.18 -2.98
N ARG A 215 -2.21 16.89 -3.15
CA ARG A 215 -3.29 16.34 -4.00
C ARG A 215 -4.42 15.69 -3.21
N ASN A 216 -4.14 15.26 -1.98
CA ASN A 216 -5.15 14.83 -1.02
C ASN A 216 -5.48 15.98 -0.08
N GLU A 217 -6.09 17.03 -0.63
CA GLU A 217 -6.36 18.29 0.08
C GLU A 217 -7.14 18.11 1.39
N GLU A 218 -7.91 17.02 1.54
CA GLU A 218 -8.59 16.68 2.78
C GLU A 218 -7.63 16.51 3.98
N VAL A 219 -6.35 16.19 3.72
CA VAL A 219 -5.32 16.02 4.75
C VAL A 219 -5.06 17.32 5.51
N ILE A 220 -5.22 18.47 4.86
CA ILE A 220 -5.01 19.79 5.47
C ILE A 220 -6.01 19.99 6.61
N GLY A 221 -7.29 19.73 6.37
CA GLY A 221 -8.31 19.80 7.42
C GLY A 221 -8.11 18.76 8.53
N GLN A 222 -7.53 17.59 8.21
CA GLN A 222 -7.18 16.59 9.23
C GLN A 222 -6.04 17.06 10.13
N ILE A 223 -5.00 17.66 9.54
CA ILE A 223 -3.88 18.26 10.26
C ILE A 223 -4.36 19.42 11.15
N GLU A 224 -5.23 20.30 10.63
CA GLU A 224 -5.78 21.41 11.41
C GLU A 224 -6.54 20.93 12.66
N ASN A 225 -7.38 19.90 12.50
CA ASN A 225 -8.10 19.29 13.62
C ASN A 225 -7.16 18.64 14.64
N GLU A 226 -6.07 18.05 14.18
CA GLU A 226 -5.06 17.47 15.05
C GLU A 226 -4.28 18.53 15.82
N ILE A 227 -3.91 19.64 15.17
CA ILE A 227 -3.30 20.80 15.84
C ILE A 227 -4.22 21.31 16.96
N LYS A 228 -5.52 21.50 16.68
CA LYS A 228 -6.52 21.88 17.69
C LYS A 228 -6.60 20.87 18.85
N ARG A 229 -6.47 19.57 18.57
CA ARG A 229 -6.49 18.51 19.60
C ARG A 229 -5.22 18.53 20.46
N LEU A 230 -4.06 18.71 19.84
CA LEU A 230 -2.77 18.71 20.52
C LEU A 230 -2.52 19.98 21.36
N SER A 231 -3.19 21.08 20.99
CA SER A 231 -3.14 22.37 21.71
C SER A 231 -3.96 22.38 23.02
N LYS A 232 -4.71 21.31 23.29
CA LYS A 232 -5.39 21.05 24.57
C LYS A 232 -4.49 20.22 25.49
#